data_AF-A0A2H0A7Z0-F1
#
_entry.id   AF-A0A2H0A7Z0-F1
#
_cell.length_a   1.000
_cell.length_b   1.000
_cell.length_c   1.000
_cell.angle_alpha   90.00
_cell.angle_beta   90.00
_cell.angle_gamma   90.00
#
_symmetry.space_group_name_H-M   'P 1'
#
loop_
_entity.id
_entity.type
_entity.pdbx_description
1 polymer ?
#
loop_
_entity_poly.entity_id
_entity_poly.type
_entity_poly.pdbx_seq_one_letter_code
_entity_poly.pdbx_strand_id
1 'polypeptide(L)'
;MKGLELSETYFKEIGLPMLREKFADYIDHIAVGLVGDGSECFGFDDSLSRDHDWGPGFCLWLTREDNQIVGSKLKSAVAGLPQSFAGFGPRQTSQWGDERIGVFEISQFYRKFIGFDHLPSDLNEWMIIPENNLAACTNGKVFFDPLKEFVRWRKTLLDFYPEDFRLKKIASRCMTIGQAGQYNFPRCVRRGEYFAAQYAETKFCADFMSLIFLINRKYAPFYKWMHRAVKSLQILGEWTHRAVVSLVSEPESEEKINRIERMCATVIEELKRQGLSDIGSSFMSDHGPTIQNRIVDNALREQNVWVG
;
A
#
# COMPACT_ATOMS: atom_id res chain seq x y z
N MET A 1 -15.04 2.74 18.12
CA MET A 1 -15.39 2.14 16.82
C MET A 1 -14.44 2.64 15.76
N LYS A 2 -13.88 1.71 14.98
CA LYS A 2 -13.04 1.99 13.79
C LYS A 2 -13.90 2.15 12.55
N GLY A 3 -13.41 2.84 11.52
CA GLY A 3 -14.19 3.10 10.30
C GLY A 3 -14.61 1.83 9.57
N LEU A 4 -13.73 0.83 9.44
CA LEU A 4 -14.08 -0.48 8.85
C LEU A 4 -15.21 -1.20 9.62
N GLU A 5 -15.15 -1.16 10.95
CA GLU A 5 -16.16 -1.76 11.83
C GLU A 5 -17.51 -1.04 11.70
N LEU A 6 -17.47 0.30 11.67
CA LEU A 6 -18.64 1.14 11.43
C LEU A 6 -19.28 0.83 10.08
N SER A 7 -18.49 0.77 9.01
CA SER A 7 -18.94 0.45 7.66
C SER A 7 -19.56 -0.93 7.54
N GLU A 8 -18.93 -1.95 8.14
CA GLU A 8 -19.47 -3.31 8.12
C GLU A 8 -20.80 -3.41 8.88
N THR A 9 -20.90 -2.74 10.03
CA THR A 9 -22.13 -2.71 10.85
C THR A 9 -23.23 -1.95 10.12
N TYR A 10 -22.91 -0.79 9.55
CA TYR A 10 -23.83 0.01 8.75
C TYR A 10 -24.34 -0.77 7.52
N PHE A 11 -23.48 -1.51 6.83
CA PHE A 11 -23.92 -2.41 5.77
C PHE A 11 -24.89 -3.47 6.30
N LYS A 12 -24.57 -4.16 7.39
CA LYS A 12 -25.42 -5.25 7.92
C LYS A 12 -26.80 -4.76 8.37
N GLU A 13 -26.87 -3.61 9.03
CA GLU A 13 -28.11 -3.10 9.61
C GLU A 13 -28.95 -2.25 8.65
N ILE A 14 -28.32 -1.58 7.69
CA ILE A 14 -28.99 -0.63 6.80
C ILE A 14 -28.90 -1.06 5.33
N GLY A 15 -27.67 -1.33 4.86
CA GLY A 15 -27.43 -1.67 3.45
C GLY A 15 -28.05 -3.00 3.01
N LEU A 16 -27.87 -4.06 3.81
CA LEU A 16 -28.33 -5.41 3.51
C LEU A 16 -29.87 -5.51 3.49
N PRO A 17 -30.63 -4.95 4.45
CA PRO A 17 -32.08 -4.86 4.34
C PRO A 17 -32.54 -4.13 3.07
N MET A 18 -31.91 -3.00 2.73
CA MET A 18 -32.22 -2.26 1.51
C MET A 18 -32.01 -3.11 0.25
N LEU A 19 -30.90 -3.85 0.16
CA LEU A 19 -30.64 -4.75 -0.96
C LEU A 19 -31.68 -5.88 -1.04
N ARG A 20 -32.05 -6.49 0.09
CA ARG A 20 -33.05 -7.57 0.12
C ARG A 20 -34.45 -7.10 -0.28
N GLU A 21 -34.84 -5.89 0.10
CA GLU A 21 -36.16 -5.35 -0.21
C GLU A 21 -36.27 -4.89 -1.66
N LYS A 22 -35.26 -4.20 -2.18
CA LYS A 22 -35.34 -3.46 -3.45
C LYS A 22 -34.58 -4.12 -4.61
N PHE A 23 -33.64 -5.00 -4.31
CA PHE A 23 -32.70 -5.58 -5.27
C PHE A 23 -32.50 -7.08 -5.02
N ALA A 24 -33.53 -7.79 -4.56
CA ALA A 24 -33.45 -9.22 -4.22
C ALA A 24 -32.88 -10.07 -5.36
N ASP A 25 -33.29 -9.79 -6.61
CA ASP A 25 -32.85 -10.52 -7.80
C ASP A 25 -31.37 -10.29 -8.17
N TYR A 26 -30.74 -9.24 -7.62
CA TYR A 26 -29.35 -8.86 -7.91
C TYR A 26 -28.42 -9.01 -6.70
N ILE A 27 -28.93 -9.37 -5.52
CA ILE A 27 -28.11 -9.39 -4.30
C ILE A 27 -26.90 -10.31 -4.46
N ASP A 28 -27.08 -11.47 -5.09
CA ASP A 28 -26.02 -12.44 -5.32
C ASP A 28 -25.03 -12.02 -6.41
N HIS A 29 -25.30 -10.91 -7.11
CA HIS A 29 -24.44 -10.34 -8.14
C HIS A 29 -23.61 -9.15 -7.65
N ILE A 30 -23.84 -8.71 -6.40
CA ILE A 30 -23.23 -7.51 -5.83
C ILE A 30 -22.15 -7.89 -4.83
N ALA A 31 -20.91 -7.46 -5.07
CA ALA A 31 -19.87 -7.47 -4.06
C ALA A 31 -19.99 -6.23 -3.16
N VAL A 32 -19.71 -6.39 -1.87
CA VAL A 32 -19.88 -5.33 -0.86
C VAL A 32 -18.67 -5.29 0.07
N GLY A 33 -18.20 -4.09 0.41
CA GLY A 33 -17.05 -3.93 1.27
C GLY A 33 -16.66 -2.48 1.50
N LEU A 34 -15.48 -2.28 2.04
CA LEU A 34 -14.80 -0.99 2.12
C LEU A 34 -13.33 -1.21 1.78
N VAL A 35 -12.91 -0.70 0.62
CA VAL A 35 -11.58 -0.87 0.02
C VAL A 35 -11.26 0.40 -0.75
N GLY A 36 -9.99 0.84 -0.73
CA GLY A 36 -9.52 1.99 -1.48
C GLY A 36 -8.77 2.99 -0.61
N ASP A 37 -8.90 4.27 -0.93
CA ASP A 37 -8.27 5.34 -0.16
C ASP A 37 -8.90 5.51 1.23
N GLY A 38 -8.14 6.10 2.14
CA GLY A 38 -8.63 6.47 3.46
C GLY A 38 -7.98 5.67 4.60
N SER A 39 -7.81 6.35 5.73
CA SER A 39 -7.22 5.75 6.93
C SER A 39 -8.08 4.62 7.51
N GLU A 40 -9.40 4.69 7.30
CA GLU A 40 -10.36 3.68 7.72
C GLU A 40 -10.12 2.35 6.99
N CYS A 41 -9.86 2.38 5.69
CA CYS A 41 -9.58 1.21 4.87
C CYS A 41 -8.30 0.50 5.34
N PHE A 42 -7.31 1.25 5.83
CA PHE A 42 -6.08 0.69 6.42
C PHE A 42 -6.22 0.36 7.93
N GLY A 43 -7.32 0.72 8.58
CA GLY A 43 -7.50 0.60 10.04
C GLY A 43 -6.64 1.56 10.87
N PHE A 44 -6.05 2.56 10.22
CA PHE A 44 -5.20 3.57 10.84
C PHE A 44 -5.98 4.77 11.36
N ASP A 45 -7.28 4.85 11.10
CA ASP A 45 -8.15 5.92 11.55
C ASP A 45 -8.18 6.07 13.07
N ASP A 46 -8.14 7.30 13.55
CA ASP A 46 -8.24 7.65 14.97
C ASP A 46 -9.14 8.89 15.14
N SER A 47 -9.12 9.55 16.29
CA SER A 47 -9.93 10.75 16.51
C SER A 47 -9.50 11.96 15.67
N LEU A 48 -8.25 12.00 15.20
CA LEU A 48 -7.69 13.13 14.44
C LEU A 48 -7.95 13.01 12.92
N SER A 49 -8.40 11.85 12.44
CA SER A 49 -8.59 11.57 11.02
C SER A 49 -10.06 11.34 10.64
N ARG A 50 -10.99 12.01 11.34
CA ARG A 50 -12.45 11.91 11.13
C ARG A 50 -13.09 13.18 10.56
N ASP A 51 -12.28 14.18 10.30
CA ASP A 51 -12.67 15.51 9.85
C ASP A 51 -13.11 15.51 8.37
N HIS A 52 -12.63 14.56 7.57
CA HIS A 52 -13.04 14.36 6.18
C HIS A 52 -12.97 12.89 5.77
N ASP A 53 -13.76 12.53 4.75
CA ASP A 53 -13.80 11.22 4.11
C ASP A 53 -13.88 10.04 5.10
N TRP A 54 -14.55 10.24 6.24
CA TRP A 54 -14.76 9.23 7.28
C TRP A 54 -16.21 9.27 7.74
N GLY A 55 -16.79 8.13 8.09
CA GLY A 55 -18.18 8.01 8.54
C GLY A 55 -18.87 6.77 7.97
N PRO A 56 -20.17 6.57 8.25
CA PRO A 56 -20.91 5.43 7.75
C PRO A 56 -20.93 5.43 6.22
N GLY A 57 -20.69 4.25 5.64
CA GLY A 57 -20.63 4.07 4.20
C GLY A 57 -20.02 2.74 3.81
N PHE A 58 -20.31 2.27 2.61
CA PHE A 58 -19.76 1.05 2.02
C PHE A 58 -19.73 1.18 0.50
N CYS A 59 -18.98 0.31 -0.14
CA CYS A 59 -18.91 0.16 -1.58
C CYS A 59 -19.77 -1.03 -2.02
N LEU A 60 -20.52 -0.86 -3.11
CA LEU A 60 -21.17 -1.92 -3.87
C LEU A 60 -20.44 -2.02 -5.21
N TRP A 61 -19.87 -3.17 -5.52
CA TRP A 61 -19.18 -3.42 -6.79
C TRP A 61 -19.99 -4.39 -7.65
N LEU A 62 -20.16 -4.01 -8.91
CA LEU A 62 -20.95 -4.72 -9.92
C LEU A 62 -20.06 -5.14 -11.09
N THR A 63 -20.44 -6.22 -11.76
CA THR A 63 -19.93 -6.51 -13.12
C THR A 63 -20.32 -5.38 -14.07
N ARG A 64 -19.69 -5.31 -15.25
CA ARG A 64 -20.03 -4.29 -16.26
C ARG A 64 -21.48 -4.42 -16.70
N GLU A 65 -21.91 -5.66 -16.90
CA GLU A 65 -23.25 -6.04 -17.34
C GLU A 65 -24.30 -5.64 -16.29
N ASP A 66 -24.10 -6.03 -15.02
CA ASP A 66 -25.02 -5.68 -13.94
C ASP A 66 -25.04 -4.17 -13.69
N ASN A 67 -23.89 -3.48 -13.77
CA ASN A 67 -23.82 -2.03 -13.60
C ASN A 67 -24.65 -1.28 -14.64
N GLN A 68 -24.68 -1.75 -15.90
CA GLN A 68 -25.51 -1.17 -16.95
C GLN A 68 -27.01 -1.33 -16.69
N ILE A 69 -27.41 -2.44 -16.05
CA ILE A 69 -28.82 -2.78 -15.80
C ILE A 69 -29.35 -2.09 -14.53
N VAL A 70 -28.60 -2.17 -13.43
CA VAL A 70 -29.09 -1.80 -12.08
C VAL A 70 -28.26 -0.72 -11.38
N GLY A 71 -27.08 -0.36 -11.91
CA GLY A 71 -26.13 0.54 -11.24
C GLY A 71 -26.72 1.92 -10.91
N SER A 72 -27.47 2.54 -11.82
CA SER A 72 -28.10 3.85 -11.57
C SER A 72 -29.16 3.79 -10.47
N LYS A 73 -29.99 2.74 -10.46
CA LYS A 73 -31.02 2.52 -9.42
C LYS A 73 -30.38 2.26 -8.05
N LEU A 74 -29.29 1.47 -8.00
CA LEU A 74 -28.53 1.26 -6.77
C LEU A 74 -27.91 2.56 -6.25
N LYS A 75 -27.34 3.40 -7.12
CA LYS A 75 -26.82 4.72 -6.72
C LYS A 75 -27.89 5.58 -6.07
N SER A 76 -29.08 5.66 -6.66
CA SER A 76 -30.20 6.39 -6.09
C SER A 76 -30.66 5.81 -4.74
N ALA A 77 -30.68 4.48 -4.61
CA ALA A 77 -31.05 3.83 -3.36
C ALA A 77 -30.02 4.07 -2.24
N VAL A 78 -28.72 3.99 -2.56
CA VAL A 78 -27.63 4.28 -1.61
C VAL A 78 -27.63 5.75 -1.18
N ALA A 79 -27.90 6.68 -2.10
CA ALA A 79 -28.01 8.11 -1.79
C ALA A 79 -29.17 8.43 -0.82
N GLY A 80 -30.22 7.60 -0.80
CA GLY A 80 -31.35 7.73 0.11
C GLY A 80 -31.13 7.13 1.51
N LEU A 81 -29.98 6.50 1.77
CA LEU A 81 -29.70 5.90 3.08
C LEU A 81 -29.36 6.96 4.15
N PRO A 82 -29.59 6.66 5.45
CA PRO A 82 -29.23 7.54 6.55
C PRO A 82 -27.77 7.99 6.51
N GLN A 83 -27.53 9.30 6.46
CA GLN A 83 -26.18 9.85 6.42
C GLN A 83 -25.45 9.75 7.77
N SER A 84 -26.20 9.55 8.86
CA SER A 84 -25.66 9.34 10.21
C SER A 84 -26.09 7.98 10.76
N PHE A 85 -25.18 7.30 11.46
CA PHE A 85 -25.40 5.98 12.04
C PHE A 85 -24.50 5.77 13.27
N ALA A 86 -25.04 5.13 14.32
CA ALA A 86 -24.34 4.86 15.59
C ALA A 86 -23.66 6.09 16.23
N GLY A 87 -24.25 7.28 16.06
CA GLY A 87 -23.72 8.55 16.58
C GLY A 87 -22.59 9.17 15.73
N PHE A 88 -22.33 8.62 14.54
CA PHE A 88 -21.34 9.13 13.59
C PHE A 88 -22.01 9.66 12.31
N GLY A 89 -21.37 10.61 11.65
CA GLY A 89 -21.82 11.20 10.38
C GLY A 89 -22.60 12.52 10.53
N PRO A 90 -22.89 13.22 9.42
CA PRO A 90 -22.67 12.79 8.04
C PRO A 90 -21.20 12.72 7.65
N ARG A 91 -20.84 11.79 6.75
CA ARG A 91 -19.51 11.75 6.13
C ARG A 91 -19.32 13.04 5.32
N GLN A 92 -18.27 13.79 5.64
CA GLN A 92 -17.93 15.00 4.88
C GLN A 92 -16.94 14.62 3.77
N THR A 93 -17.37 14.72 2.51
CA THR A 93 -16.52 14.41 1.35
C THR A 93 -15.60 15.58 1.05
N SER A 94 -14.29 15.32 0.95
CA SER A 94 -13.33 16.34 0.52
C SER A 94 -13.45 16.62 -0.98
N GLN A 95 -12.97 17.78 -1.44
CA GLN A 95 -13.04 18.19 -2.86
C GLN A 95 -12.42 17.16 -3.82
N TRP A 96 -11.43 16.40 -3.35
CA TRP A 96 -10.76 15.31 -4.09
C TRP A 96 -11.04 13.93 -3.49
N GLY A 97 -12.01 13.82 -2.59
CA GLY A 97 -12.42 12.58 -1.91
C GLY A 97 -13.70 11.97 -2.46
N ASP A 98 -14.20 12.52 -3.58
CA ASP A 98 -15.41 12.01 -4.22
C ASP A 98 -15.21 10.58 -4.72
N GLU A 99 -16.31 9.81 -4.76
CA GLU A 99 -16.34 8.42 -5.23
C GLU A 99 -15.45 7.42 -4.45
N ARG A 100 -15.24 7.61 -3.14
CA ARG A 100 -14.59 6.60 -2.26
C ARG A 100 -15.53 5.51 -1.72
N ILE A 101 -16.82 5.80 -1.64
CA ILE A 101 -17.89 4.88 -1.26
C ILE A 101 -19.03 4.98 -2.28
N GLY A 102 -19.99 4.06 -2.24
CA GLY A 102 -21.13 4.04 -3.15
C GLY A 102 -21.06 2.89 -4.14
N VAL A 103 -21.56 3.09 -5.36
CA VAL A 103 -21.75 2.02 -6.35
C VAL A 103 -20.76 2.16 -7.49
N PHE A 104 -20.05 1.07 -7.79
CA PHE A 104 -18.97 1.03 -8.77
C PHE A 104 -19.12 -0.17 -9.70
N GLU A 105 -18.69 0.00 -10.94
CA GLU A 105 -18.27 -1.12 -11.78
C GLU A 105 -16.88 -1.59 -11.31
N ILE A 106 -16.67 -2.91 -11.17
CA ILE A 106 -15.41 -3.50 -10.69
C ILE A 106 -14.21 -2.99 -11.51
N SER A 107 -14.29 -3.03 -12.83
CA SER A 107 -13.20 -2.61 -13.73
C SER A 107 -12.86 -1.12 -13.52
N GLN A 108 -13.87 -0.26 -13.41
CA GLN A 108 -13.68 1.18 -13.25
C GLN A 108 -13.19 1.54 -11.85
N PHE A 109 -13.58 0.78 -10.82
CA PHE A 109 -13.00 0.92 -9.49
C PHE A 109 -11.49 0.71 -9.53
N TYR A 110 -11.03 -0.42 -10.08
CA TYR A 110 -9.61 -0.71 -10.17
C TYR A 110 -8.86 0.25 -11.09
N ARG A 111 -9.46 0.65 -12.22
CA ARG A 111 -8.89 1.60 -13.17
C ARG A 111 -8.43 2.90 -12.51
N LYS A 112 -9.12 3.40 -11.49
CA LYS A 112 -8.70 4.60 -10.74
C LYS A 112 -7.34 4.44 -10.07
N PHE A 113 -6.99 3.22 -9.66
CA PHE A 113 -5.76 2.90 -8.96
C PHE A 113 -4.66 2.43 -9.90
N ILE A 114 -5.00 1.52 -10.82
CA ILE A 114 -4.02 0.85 -11.68
C ILE A 114 -3.95 1.42 -13.11
N GLY A 115 -4.86 2.31 -13.50
CA GLY A 115 -4.91 2.92 -14.83
C GLY A 115 -5.61 2.10 -15.92
N PHE A 116 -5.89 0.82 -15.65
CA PHE A 116 -6.44 -0.14 -16.61
C PHE A 116 -7.83 -0.64 -16.19
N ASP A 117 -8.68 -0.94 -17.18
CA ASP A 117 -9.97 -1.62 -17.01
C ASP A 117 -9.86 -3.15 -17.03
N HIS A 118 -8.64 -3.67 -16.97
CA HIS A 118 -8.30 -5.09 -16.86
C HIS A 118 -7.14 -5.27 -15.86
N LEU A 119 -6.90 -6.52 -15.46
CA LEU A 119 -5.78 -6.84 -14.57
C LEU A 119 -4.45 -6.74 -15.32
N PRO A 120 -3.37 -6.21 -14.70
CA PRO A 120 -2.09 -6.06 -15.37
C PRO A 120 -1.57 -7.41 -15.85
N SER A 121 -1.22 -7.48 -17.12
CA SER A 121 -0.93 -8.71 -17.85
C SER A 121 0.55 -8.88 -18.19
N ASP A 122 1.31 -7.78 -18.23
CA ASP A 122 2.74 -7.76 -18.53
C ASP A 122 3.55 -6.84 -17.61
N LEU A 123 4.89 -6.95 -17.71
CA LEU A 123 5.83 -6.20 -16.87
C LEU A 123 5.70 -4.68 -17.02
N ASN A 124 5.42 -4.16 -18.22
CA ASN A 124 5.31 -2.72 -18.45
C ASN A 124 4.09 -2.13 -17.74
N GLU A 125 2.97 -2.85 -17.78
CA GLU A 125 1.76 -2.46 -17.04
C GLU A 125 2.01 -2.42 -15.54
N TRP A 126 2.71 -3.43 -14.99
CA TRP A 126 3.11 -3.43 -13.58
C TRP A 126 4.03 -2.25 -13.20
N MET A 127 4.95 -1.87 -14.10
CA MET A 127 5.95 -0.84 -13.85
C MET A 127 5.37 0.57 -13.68
N ILE A 128 4.26 0.88 -14.36
CA ILE A 128 3.68 2.23 -14.33
C ILE A 128 2.72 2.44 -13.16
N ILE A 129 2.34 1.38 -12.44
CA ILE A 129 1.38 1.48 -11.34
C ILE A 129 2.09 1.95 -10.06
N PRO A 130 1.65 3.07 -9.45
CA PRO A 130 2.18 3.50 -8.17
C PRO A 130 1.93 2.46 -7.07
N GLU A 131 2.96 2.13 -6.29
CA GLU A 131 2.88 1.11 -5.23
C GLU A 131 1.81 1.45 -4.18
N ASN A 132 1.68 2.72 -3.82
CA ASN A 132 0.66 3.17 -2.88
C ASN A 132 -0.77 2.98 -3.40
N ASN A 133 -0.98 2.98 -4.72
CA ASN A 133 -2.27 2.70 -5.32
C ASN A 133 -2.60 1.21 -5.25
N LEU A 134 -1.61 0.34 -5.46
CA LEU A 134 -1.75 -1.11 -5.24
C LEU A 134 -2.06 -1.42 -3.77
N ALA A 135 -1.39 -0.73 -2.84
CA ALA A 135 -1.70 -0.83 -1.41
C ALA A 135 -3.15 -0.39 -1.12
N ALA A 136 -3.62 0.70 -1.73
CA ALA A 136 -4.97 1.22 -1.53
C ALA A 136 -6.06 0.29 -2.09
N CYS A 137 -5.94 -0.19 -3.33
CA CYS A 137 -6.99 -1.02 -3.95
C CYS A 137 -7.04 -2.47 -3.45
N THR A 138 -6.08 -2.87 -2.61
CA THR A 138 -6.01 -4.21 -1.99
C THR A 138 -6.12 -4.19 -0.46
N ASN A 139 -6.33 -3.03 0.17
CA ASN A 139 -6.53 -2.89 1.62
C ASN A 139 -7.98 -3.16 2.04
N GLY A 140 -8.35 -2.84 3.28
CA GLY A 140 -9.74 -2.87 3.70
C GLY A 140 -10.32 -4.27 3.76
N LYS A 141 -11.65 -4.37 3.64
CA LYS A 141 -12.38 -5.62 3.82
C LYS A 141 -13.53 -5.76 2.83
N VAL A 142 -13.64 -6.94 2.24
CA VAL A 142 -14.81 -7.39 1.49
C VAL A 142 -15.74 -8.12 2.46
N PHE A 143 -16.97 -7.65 2.60
CA PHE A 143 -17.97 -8.21 3.51
C PHE A 143 -18.76 -9.34 2.86
N PHE A 144 -18.98 -9.23 1.55
CA PHE A 144 -19.84 -10.12 0.76
C PHE A 144 -19.40 -10.06 -0.72
N ASP A 145 -19.24 -11.19 -1.41
CA ASP A 145 -18.92 -11.24 -2.85
C ASP A 145 -19.26 -12.63 -3.43
N PRO A 146 -20.53 -12.90 -3.78
CA PRO A 146 -20.96 -14.25 -4.16
C PRO A 146 -20.46 -14.68 -5.54
N LEU A 147 -20.36 -13.75 -6.49
CA LEU A 147 -19.76 -14.01 -7.81
C LEU A 147 -18.24 -14.20 -7.73
N LYS A 148 -17.60 -13.73 -6.65
CA LYS A 148 -16.15 -13.77 -6.44
C LYS A 148 -15.36 -12.94 -7.45
N GLU A 149 -16.01 -12.09 -8.23
CA GLU A 149 -15.34 -11.30 -9.26
C GLU A 149 -14.50 -10.20 -8.64
N PHE A 150 -14.97 -9.51 -7.60
CA PHE A 150 -14.15 -8.51 -6.92
C PHE A 150 -12.97 -9.15 -6.19
N VAL A 151 -13.21 -10.27 -5.49
CA VAL A 151 -12.16 -11.06 -4.81
C VAL A 151 -11.15 -11.61 -5.82
N ARG A 152 -11.56 -12.01 -7.03
CA ARG A 152 -10.66 -12.44 -8.11
C ARG A 152 -9.66 -11.34 -8.45
N TRP A 153 -10.14 -10.11 -8.72
CA TRP A 153 -9.27 -8.97 -9.00
C TRP A 153 -8.31 -8.67 -7.84
N ARG A 154 -8.87 -8.57 -6.63
CA ARG A 154 -8.11 -8.31 -5.42
C ARG A 154 -7.02 -9.35 -5.20
N LYS A 155 -7.35 -10.63 -5.38
CA LYS A 155 -6.39 -11.74 -5.19
C LYS A 155 -5.26 -11.66 -6.21
N THR A 156 -5.55 -11.46 -7.49
CA THR A 156 -4.50 -11.33 -8.52
C THR A 156 -3.52 -10.22 -8.19
N LEU A 157 -4.00 -9.07 -7.71
CA LEU A 157 -3.11 -7.98 -7.29
C LEU A 157 -2.34 -8.31 -6.00
N LEU A 158 -2.95 -9.04 -5.06
CA LEU A 158 -2.34 -9.49 -3.81
C LEU A 158 -1.31 -10.62 -4.00
N ASP A 159 -1.36 -11.36 -5.10
CA ASP A 159 -0.33 -12.32 -5.51
C ASP A 159 1.02 -11.63 -5.83
N PHE A 160 1.03 -10.30 -5.77
CA PHE A 160 2.18 -9.40 -5.79
C PHE A 160 2.81 -9.20 -7.17
N TYR A 161 3.83 -8.35 -7.24
CA TYR A 161 4.57 -8.08 -8.47
C TYR A 161 5.12 -9.37 -9.11
N PRO A 162 5.20 -9.43 -10.46
CA PRO A 162 6.04 -10.40 -11.13
C PRO A 162 7.45 -10.38 -10.52
N GLU A 163 8.04 -11.57 -10.38
CA GLU A 163 9.27 -11.72 -9.58
C GLU A 163 10.42 -10.86 -10.09
N ASP A 164 10.62 -10.80 -11.42
CA ASP A 164 11.64 -9.96 -12.06
C ASP A 164 11.46 -8.48 -11.71
N PHE A 165 10.24 -7.98 -11.71
CA PHE A 165 9.97 -6.60 -11.30
C PHE A 165 10.21 -6.39 -9.81
N ARG A 166 9.82 -7.33 -8.96
CA ARG A 166 10.14 -7.28 -7.53
C ARG A 166 11.65 -7.21 -7.29
N LEU A 167 12.44 -8.05 -7.97
CA LEU A 167 13.90 -8.05 -7.89
C LEU A 167 14.48 -6.72 -8.36
N LYS A 168 13.95 -6.14 -9.44
CA LYS A 168 14.32 -4.81 -9.92
C LYS A 168 14.11 -3.72 -8.86
N LYS A 169 12.95 -3.71 -8.20
CA LYS A 169 12.65 -2.77 -7.11
C LYS A 169 13.59 -2.96 -5.93
N ILE A 170 13.83 -4.21 -5.52
CA ILE A 170 14.76 -4.54 -4.42
C ILE A 170 16.18 -4.08 -4.75
N ALA A 171 16.66 -4.35 -5.96
CA ALA A 171 17.99 -3.94 -6.42
C ALA A 171 18.17 -2.42 -6.34
N SER A 172 17.21 -1.65 -6.85
CA SER A 172 17.21 -0.19 -6.76
C SER A 172 17.19 0.30 -5.31
N ARG A 173 16.36 -0.30 -4.43
CA ARG A 173 16.35 0.07 -3.00
C ARG A 173 17.69 -0.23 -2.32
N CYS A 174 18.36 -1.32 -2.64
CA CYS A 174 19.70 -1.59 -2.13
C CYS A 174 20.68 -0.47 -2.52
N MET A 175 20.62 0.00 -3.76
CA MET A 175 21.44 1.13 -4.23
C MET A 175 21.16 2.40 -3.43
N THR A 176 19.88 2.80 -3.31
CA THR A 176 19.53 4.08 -2.70
C THR A 176 19.69 4.08 -1.18
N ILE A 177 19.48 2.94 -0.50
CA ILE A 177 19.75 2.78 0.94
C ILE A 177 21.23 2.96 1.23
N GLY A 178 22.11 2.25 0.53
CA GLY A 178 23.56 2.37 0.75
C GLY A 178 24.08 3.77 0.40
N GLN A 179 23.55 4.37 -0.68
CA GLN A 179 23.91 5.73 -1.07
C GLN A 179 23.45 6.78 -0.04
N ALA A 180 22.20 6.73 0.42
CA ALA A 180 21.66 7.71 1.36
C ALA A 180 22.27 7.54 2.76
N GLY A 181 22.23 6.31 3.30
CA GLY A 181 22.68 6.02 4.66
C GLY A 181 24.20 5.90 4.78
N GLN A 182 24.76 4.80 4.29
CA GLN A 182 26.17 4.44 4.53
C GLN A 182 27.14 5.42 3.82
N TYR A 183 26.74 6.04 2.71
CA TYR A 183 27.59 6.94 1.94
C TYR A 183 27.37 8.43 2.22
N ASN A 184 26.16 8.95 1.97
CA ASN A 184 25.91 10.39 1.99
C ASN A 184 25.79 10.96 3.39
N PHE A 185 25.00 10.35 4.28
CA PHE A 185 24.80 10.83 5.64
C PHE A 185 26.11 11.19 6.38
N PRO A 186 27.11 10.28 6.53
CA PRO A 186 28.37 10.59 7.22
C PRO A 186 29.22 11.65 6.50
N ARG A 187 29.07 11.82 5.18
CA ARG A 187 29.78 12.86 4.43
C ARG A 187 29.15 14.24 4.63
N CYS A 188 27.83 14.30 4.66
CA CYS A 188 27.09 15.54 4.95
C CYS A 188 27.40 16.04 6.36
N VAL A 189 27.36 15.15 7.37
CA VAL A 189 27.74 15.48 8.75
C VAL A 189 29.15 16.06 8.83
N ARG A 190 30.15 15.39 8.26
CA ARG A 190 31.55 15.85 8.28
C ARG A 190 31.79 17.20 7.58
N ARG A 191 30.90 17.58 6.67
CA ARG A 191 30.95 18.87 5.96
C ARG A 191 30.16 19.97 6.67
N GLY A 192 29.44 19.66 7.75
CA GLY A 192 28.52 20.59 8.39
C GLY A 192 27.24 20.88 7.59
N GLU A 193 26.92 20.04 6.60
CA GLU A 193 25.74 20.20 5.73
C GLU A 193 24.53 19.50 6.36
N TYR A 194 23.98 20.08 7.43
CA TYR A 194 22.99 19.42 8.27
C TYR A 194 21.63 19.17 7.59
N PHE A 195 21.19 20.08 6.70
CA PHE A 195 19.98 19.83 5.92
C PHE A 195 20.15 18.60 5.01
N ALA A 196 21.30 18.51 4.32
CA ALA A 196 21.59 17.36 3.47
C ALA A 196 21.72 16.07 4.29
N ALA A 197 22.29 16.13 5.49
CA ALA A 197 22.33 14.99 6.41
C ALA A 197 20.92 14.53 6.82
N GLN A 198 20.04 15.46 7.22
CA GLN A 198 18.66 15.13 7.59
C GLN A 198 17.86 14.57 6.40
N TYR A 199 18.07 15.11 5.20
CA TYR A 199 17.45 14.58 3.99
C TYR A 199 17.94 13.15 3.69
N ALA A 200 19.25 12.90 3.78
CA ALA A 200 19.84 11.59 3.58
C ALA A 200 19.31 10.56 4.60
N GLU A 201 19.19 10.94 5.87
CA GLU A 201 18.58 10.12 6.93
C GLU A 201 17.10 9.80 6.63
N THR A 202 16.31 10.81 6.25
CA THR A 202 14.89 10.63 5.92
C THR A 202 14.72 9.70 4.71
N LYS A 203 15.54 9.90 3.67
CA LYS A 203 15.55 9.04 2.48
C LYS A 203 15.96 7.63 2.82
N PHE A 204 16.99 7.45 3.65
CA PHE A 204 17.41 6.14 4.13
C PHE A 204 16.25 5.42 4.83
N CYS A 205 15.58 6.06 5.80
CA CYS A 205 14.43 5.47 6.51
C CYS A 205 13.29 5.08 5.55
N ALA A 206 12.96 5.95 4.59
CA ALA A 206 11.90 5.70 3.61
C ALA A 206 12.22 4.51 2.70
N ASP A 207 13.42 4.49 2.12
CA ASP A 207 13.85 3.42 1.21
C ASP A 207 14.05 2.10 1.96
N PHE A 208 14.54 2.16 3.21
CA PHE A 208 14.69 0.99 4.08
C PHE A 208 13.34 0.34 4.38
N MET A 209 12.34 1.12 4.79
CA MET A 209 10.98 0.59 5.00
C MET A 209 10.39 0.02 3.70
N SER A 210 10.57 0.72 2.57
CA SER A 210 10.13 0.23 1.25
C SER A 210 10.76 -1.13 0.91
N LEU A 211 12.05 -1.33 1.20
CA LEU A 211 12.71 -2.63 1.04
C LEU A 211 12.08 -3.71 1.93
N ILE A 212 11.76 -3.41 3.19
CA ILE A 212 11.09 -4.37 4.08
C ILE A 212 9.71 -4.78 3.53
N PHE A 213 8.95 -3.85 2.94
CA PHE A 213 7.69 -4.15 2.25
C PHE A 213 7.89 -5.14 1.08
N LEU A 214 8.89 -4.90 0.22
CA LEU A 214 9.22 -5.77 -0.92
C LEU A 214 9.68 -7.18 -0.50
N ILE A 215 10.45 -7.27 0.58
CA ILE A 215 10.92 -8.54 1.18
C ILE A 215 9.74 -9.34 1.76
N ASN A 216 8.69 -8.67 2.23
CA ASN A 216 7.46 -9.29 2.74
C ASN A 216 6.41 -9.54 1.65
N ARG A 217 6.68 -9.20 0.38
CA ARG A 217 5.70 -9.22 -0.72
C ARG A 217 4.41 -8.46 -0.36
N LYS A 218 4.57 -7.26 0.18
CA LYS A 218 3.48 -6.34 0.52
C LYS A 218 3.75 -4.99 -0.12
N TYR A 219 2.69 -4.32 -0.58
CA TYR A 219 2.80 -2.97 -1.12
C TYR A 219 2.92 -1.96 0.03
N ALA A 220 3.90 -1.06 -0.07
CA ALA A 220 4.01 0.06 0.86
C ALA A 220 2.83 1.04 0.70
N PRO A 221 2.13 1.42 1.78
CA PRO A 221 1.08 2.43 1.70
C PRO A 221 1.69 3.84 1.55
N PHE A 222 0.82 4.83 1.40
CA PHE A 222 1.22 6.24 1.34
C PHE A 222 2.17 6.63 2.50
N TYR A 223 3.13 7.52 2.22
CA TYR A 223 4.32 7.73 3.07
C TYR A 223 4.00 7.97 4.55
N LYS A 224 2.93 8.71 4.86
CA LYS A 224 2.54 9.04 6.24
C LYS A 224 2.11 7.82 7.06
N TRP A 225 1.70 6.74 6.40
CA TRP A 225 1.28 5.48 7.04
C TRP A 225 2.36 4.40 7.00
N MET A 226 3.38 4.56 6.16
CA MET A 226 4.40 3.53 5.91
C MET A 226 5.09 3.07 7.21
N HIS A 227 5.48 4.00 8.08
CA HIS A 227 6.11 3.67 9.37
C HIS A 227 5.17 2.89 10.28
N ARG A 228 3.90 3.29 10.41
CA ARG A 228 2.90 2.55 11.20
C ARG A 228 2.64 1.15 10.62
N ALA A 229 2.56 1.05 9.29
CA ALA A 229 2.23 -0.18 8.59
C ALA A 229 3.35 -1.23 8.66
N VAL A 230 4.62 -0.81 8.60
CA VAL A 230 5.79 -1.71 8.62
C VAL A 230 5.79 -2.61 9.87
N LYS A 231 5.25 -2.11 10.99
CA LYS A 231 5.18 -2.83 12.27
C LYS A 231 4.49 -4.19 12.15
N SER A 232 3.49 -4.30 11.28
CA SER A 232 2.68 -5.51 11.11
C SER A 232 3.30 -6.57 10.20
N LEU A 233 4.43 -6.27 9.55
CA LEU A 233 5.11 -7.19 8.65
C LEU A 233 5.80 -8.31 9.42
N GLN A 234 5.71 -9.53 8.90
CA GLN A 234 6.23 -10.74 9.57
C GLN A 234 7.76 -10.76 9.59
N ILE A 235 8.38 -10.33 8.49
CA ILE A 235 9.83 -10.30 8.35
C ILE A 235 10.32 -8.90 8.72
N LEU A 236 11.08 -8.81 9.81
CA LEU A 236 11.72 -7.59 10.32
C LEU A 236 10.79 -6.40 10.61
N GLY A 237 9.47 -6.55 10.57
CA GLY A 237 8.52 -5.42 10.64
C GLY A 237 8.57 -4.64 11.96
N GLU A 238 8.27 -5.31 13.07
CA GLU A 238 8.34 -4.70 14.41
C GLU A 238 9.74 -4.14 14.74
N TRP A 239 10.80 -4.87 14.35
CA TRP A 239 12.17 -4.42 14.55
C TRP A 239 12.47 -3.15 13.74
N THR A 240 12.05 -3.09 12.48
CA THR A 240 12.25 -1.94 11.59
C THR A 240 11.49 -0.71 12.11
N HIS A 241 10.24 -0.89 12.56
CA HIS A 241 9.48 0.18 13.18
C HIS A 241 10.26 0.82 14.34
N ARG A 242 10.82 0.00 15.24
CA ARG A 242 11.62 0.50 16.38
C ARG A 242 12.97 1.08 15.96
N ALA A 243 13.66 0.46 15.00
CA ALA A 243 14.96 0.91 14.52
C ALA A 243 14.87 2.30 13.88
N VAL A 244 13.83 2.56 13.08
CA VAL A 244 13.58 3.88 12.49
C VAL A 244 13.33 4.93 13.58
N VAL A 245 12.47 4.65 14.57
CA VAL A 245 12.23 5.58 15.70
C VAL A 245 13.52 5.88 16.45
N SER A 246 14.31 4.85 16.73
CA SER A 246 15.60 4.99 17.38
C SER A 246 16.56 5.85 16.57
N LEU A 247 16.67 5.65 15.25
CA LEU A 247 17.55 6.44 14.40
C LEU A 247 17.15 7.93 14.39
N VAL A 248 15.88 8.24 14.11
CA VAL A 248 15.42 9.64 13.98
C VAL A 248 15.45 10.41 15.29
N SER A 249 15.37 9.72 16.43
CA SER A 249 15.37 10.33 17.76
C SER A 249 16.78 10.48 18.35
N GLU A 250 17.80 9.97 17.67
CA GLU A 250 19.19 10.06 18.12
C GLU A 250 19.73 11.48 17.91
N PRO A 251 20.30 12.15 18.91
CA PRO A 251 20.97 13.43 18.70
C PRO A 251 22.39 13.27 18.12
N GLU A 252 23.11 12.20 18.47
CA GLU A 252 24.54 12.07 18.14
C GLU A 252 24.75 11.49 16.74
N SER A 253 25.41 12.26 15.87
CA SER A 253 25.60 11.87 14.47
C SER A 253 26.43 10.59 14.31
N GLU A 254 27.42 10.37 15.18
CA GLU A 254 28.23 9.14 15.17
C GLU A 254 27.38 7.90 15.50
N GLU A 255 26.47 8.03 16.47
CA GLU A 255 25.57 6.94 16.83
C GLU A 255 24.53 6.69 15.72
N LYS A 256 24.08 7.72 15.00
CA LYS A 256 23.27 7.54 13.79
C LYS A 256 23.99 6.72 12.72
N ILE A 257 25.28 6.99 12.48
CA ILE A 257 26.10 6.21 11.54
C ILE A 257 26.15 4.74 11.98
N ASN A 258 26.41 4.47 13.26
CA ASN A 258 26.42 3.11 13.80
C ASN A 258 25.06 2.41 13.71
N ARG A 259 23.94 3.14 13.84
CA ARG A 259 22.58 2.61 13.66
C ARG A 259 22.31 2.25 12.20
N ILE A 260 22.68 3.13 11.27
CA ILE A 260 22.57 2.89 9.83
C ILE A 260 23.32 1.60 9.43
N GLU A 261 24.58 1.44 9.87
CA GLU A 261 25.37 0.25 9.58
C GLU A 261 24.74 -1.04 10.13
N ARG A 262 24.26 -1.02 11.40
CA ARG A 262 23.55 -2.16 12.00
C ARG A 262 22.25 -2.50 11.27
N MET A 263 21.52 -1.47 10.84
CA MET A 263 20.29 -1.66 10.07
C MET A 263 20.57 -2.31 8.72
N CYS A 264 21.59 -1.82 7.99
CA CYS A 264 22.03 -2.41 6.74
C CYS A 264 22.47 -3.87 6.91
N ALA A 265 23.31 -4.16 7.90
CA ALA A 265 23.77 -5.52 8.19
C ALA A 265 22.60 -6.48 8.46
N THR A 266 21.60 -6.05 9.23
CA THR A 266 20.42 -6.87 9.55
C THR A 266 19.62 -7.23 8.29
N VAL A 267 19.38 -6.26 7.40
CA VAL A 267 18.68 -6.52 6.14
C VAL A 267 19.52 -7.35 5.17
N ILE A 268 20.83 -7.15 5.12
CA ILE A 268 21.73 -7.94 4.26
C ILE A 268 21.64 -9.43 4.62
N GLU A 269 21.61 -9.77 5.91
CA GLU A 269 21.44 -11.16 6.34
C GLU A 269 20.06 -11.72 5.94
N GLU A 270 19.01 -10.89 5.96
CA GLU A 270 17.69 -11.30 5.47
C GLU A 270 17.67 -11.48 3.93
N LEU A 271 18.35 -10.61 3.18
CA LEU A 271 18.52 -10.79 1.72
C LEU A 271 19.24 -12.11 1.41
N LYS A 272 20.26 -12.47 2.20
CA LYS A 272 20.95 -13.77 2.08
C LYS A 272 20.05 -14.93 2.43
N ARG A 273 19.30 -14.83 3.54
CA ARG A 273 18.36 -15.87 3.98
C ARG A 273 17.27 -16.17 2.95
N GLN A 274 16.83 -15.17 2.20
CA GLN A 274 15.86 -15.34 1.11
C GLN A 274 16.50 -15.73 -0.23
N GLY A 275 17.82 -15.92 -0.29
CA GLY A 275 18.52 -16.24 -1.53
C GLY A 275 18.46 -15.10 -2.56
N LEU A 276 18.33 -13.84 -2.12
CA LEU A 276 18.37 -12.66 -2.99
C LEU A 276 19.81 -12.22 -3.24
N SER A 277 20.71 -12.45 -2.29
CA SER A 277 22.13 -12.13 -2.41
C SER A 277 22.99 -13.18 -1.70
N ASP A 278 24.25 -13.30 -2.10
CA ASP A 278 25.24 -14.23 -1.54
C ASP A 278 26.61 -13.58 -1.28
N ILE A 279 26.80 -12.33 -1.70
CA ILE A 279 28.06 -11.62 -1.48
C ILE A 279 28.30 -11.29 0.00
N GLY A 280 29.58 -11.23 0.38
CA GLY A 280 30.04 -10.91 1.73
C GLY A 280 30.24 -9.41 2.01
N SER A 281 29.74 -8.51 1.16
CA SER A 281 29.87 -7.06 1.40
C SER A 281 28.98 -6.62 2.58
N SER A 282 29.45 -5.63 3.32
CA SER A 282 28.65 -4.91 4.32
C SER A 282 27.97 -3.66 3.74
N PHE A 283 28.30 -3.27 2.51
CA PHE A 283 27.78 -2.08 1.87
C PHE A 283 26.54 -2.44 1.03
N MET A 284 25.39 -1.89 1.40
CA MET A 284 24.08 -2.24 0.82
C MET A 284 24.05 -2.08 -0.70
N SER A 285 24.71 -1.05 -1.25
CA SER A 285 24.69 -0.81 -2.70
C SER A 285 25.40 -1.92 -3.50
N ASP A 286 26.30 -2.69 -2.90
CA ASP A 286 26.95 -3.81 -3.61
C ASP A 286 25.98 -4.97 -3.89
N HIS A 287 24.92 -5.08 -3.08
CA HIS A 287 23.88 -6.09 -3.25
C HIS A 287 22.94 -5.76 -4.42
N GLY A 288 22.81 -4.48 -4.80
CA GLY A 288 21.92 -4.05 -5.89
C GLY A 288 22.22 -4.73 -7.23
N PRO A 289 23.45 -4.60 -7.79
CA PRO A 289 23.82 -5.26 -9.04
C PRO A 289 23.75 -6.78 -8.95
N THR A 290 24.08 -7.36 -7.79
CA THR A 290 23.99 -8.81 -7.54
C THR A 290 22.56 -9.32 -7.69
N ILE A 291 21.59 -8.58 -7.13
CA ILE A 291 20.16 -8.91 -7.22
C ILE A 291 19.65 -8.65 -8.64
N GLN A 292 20.03 -7.52 -9.27
CA GLN A 292 19.68 -7.17 -10.65
C GLN A 292 20.08 -8.29 -11.63
N ASN A 293 21.26 -8.90 -11.45
CA ASN A 293 21.74 -9.98 -12.31
C ASN A 293 20.91 -11.27 -12.24
N ARG A 294 20.04 -11.42 -11.24
CA ARG A 294 19.13 -12.58 -11.09
C ARG A 294 17.82 -12.41 -11.88
N ILE A 295 17.56 -11.23 -12.43
CA ILE A 295 16.40 -10.97 -13.29
C ILE A 295 16.51 -11.80 -14.57
N VAL A 296 15.42 -12.49 -14.93
CA VAL A 296 15.35 -13.35 -16.12
C VAL A 296 15.09 -12.52 -17.38
N ASP A 297 14.17 -11.56 -17.32
CA ASP A 297 13.89 -10.63 -18.40
C ASP A 297 15.11 -9.77 -18.76
N ASN A 298 15.63 -9.96 -19.98
CA ASN A 298 16.86 -9.30 -20.43
C ASN A 298 16.72 -7.77 -20.47
N ALA A 299 15.58 -7.26 -20.94
CA ALA A 299 15.37 -5.82 -21.08
C ALA A 299 15.34 -5.15 -19.71
N LEU A 300 14.67 -5.77 -18.72
CA LEU A 300 14.62 -5.27 -17.35
C LEU A 300 15.97 -5.38 -16.64
N ARG A 301 16.72 -6.46 -16.89
CA ARG A 301 18.06 -6.67 -16.32
C ARG A 301 19.07 -5.64 -16.83
N GLU A 302 18.99 -5.24 -18.09
CA GLU A 302 19.92 -4.28 -18.71
C GLU A 302 19.61 -2.82 -18.35
N GLN A 303 18.45 -2.54 -17.75
CA GLN A 303 18.14 -1.20 -17.26
C GLN A 303 19.10 -0.77 -16.14
N ASN A 304 19.29 0.54 -16.02
CA ASN A 304 20.07 1.15 -14.97
C ASN A 304 19.56 0.70 -13.57
N VAL A 305 20.43 0.07 -12.76
CA VAL A 305 20.10 -0.47 -11.42
C VAL A 305 19.51 0.58 -10.47
N TRP A 306 19.81 1.87 -10.66
CA TRP A 306 19.28 2.96 -9.85
C TRP A 306 17.78 3.21 -10.08
N VAL A 307 17.24 2.79 -11.22
CA VAL A 307 15.82 2.97 -11.58
C VAL A 307 15.01 1.76 -11.09
N GLY A 308 14.02 2.00 -10.21
CA GLY A 308 13.12 0.96 -9.69
C GLY A 308 12.04 1.44 -8.71
#